data_AF-A0A4T0C5J4-F1
#
_entry.id   AF-A0A4T0C5J4-F1
#
_cell.length_a   1.000
_cell.length_b   1.000
_cell.length_c   1.000
_cell.angle_alpha   90.00
_cell.angle_beta   90.00
_cell.angle_gamma   90.00
#
_symmetry.space_group_name_H-M   'P 1'
#
loop_
_entity.id
_entity.type
_entity.pdbx_description
1 polymer ?
#
loop_
_entity_poly.entity_id
_entity_poly.type
_entity_poly.pdbx_seq_one_letter_code
_entity_poly.pdbx_strand_id
1 'polypeptide(L)'
;MPGLLTPADGELSYNMPLRGYKRGDKPDPRQRPDTTHWRLYMDHLHSGDMHTFIQKSVKLDDFGTYEPTPTPEPFIWYTLQCLTSALIQMEEAARTRPKARKAGDETIVMLDMKPSNIFLAPPGGPRYPVYPRPIIGDFGGAQLTHKTAADNVWGAMQQICTRGFYAPEMTRSTQIDEDDMEDHQIESLRVENLPVHSWTNVWQLGRSIECMMRATGSMNDVDWANATELERESQIKRSPPRFDYSPGFQYSTDLVNLVYDCQLFNPEERPTPRELMEQISETISDHTKFMDYWGTEAWVREQERYPVQRTIEEKEKLRQKNARRVLDGKLYFLHDYQDKALAERYADLDMDIPEDCALVWGGNEAEYKLGQVARAGDTPQKPDKRKRSNESDDEDKLNSRLRKKPKK
;
A
#
# COMPACT_ATOMS: atom_id res chain seq x y z
N MET A 1 -10.70 -17.32 -0.35
CA MET A 1 -10.52 -16.16 -1.23
C MET A 1 -9.11 -16.22 -1.80
N PRO A 2 -8.91 -16.04 -3.12
CA PRO A 2 -7.59 -15.68 -3.64
C PRO A 2 -7.18 -14.32 -3.04
N GLY A 3 -5.91 -14.16 -2.69
CA GLY A 3 -5.35 -12.94 -2.13
C GLY A 3 -4.24 -12.42 -3.05
N LEU A 4 -3.99 -11.11 -3.03
CA LEU A 4 -3.25 -10.30 -4.01
C LEU A 4 -4.12 -9.89 -5.22
N LEU A 5 -4.47 -8.60 -5.26
CA LEU A 5 -5.29 -7.94 -6.28
C LEU A 5 -4.58 -6.64 -6.74
N THR A 6 -4.20 -6.59 -8.01
CA THR A 6 -3.92 -5.39 -8.86
C THR A 6 -3.66 -5.94 -10.27
N PRO A 7 -4.24 -5.43 -11.38
CA PRO A 7 -3.91 -5.95 -12.71
C PRO A 7 -2.47 -5.59 -13.10
N ALA A 8 -1.87 -6.31 -14.06
CA ALA A 8 -0.80 -5.72 -14.84
C ALA A 8 -1.48 -4.84 -15.91
N ASP A 9 -0.98 -3.63 -16.16
CA ASP A 9 -1.49 -2.86 -17.31
C ASP A 9 -1.30 -3.72 -18.57
N GLY A 10 -2.40 -4.10 -19.22
CA GLY A 10 -2.42 -5.04 -20.35
C GLY A 10 -2.96 -6.45 -20.07
N GLU A 11 -3.18 -6.85 -18.81
CA GLU A 11 -3.90 -8.09 -18.46
C GLU A 11 -5.15 -7.83 -17.60
N LEU A 12 -6.23 -8.53 -17.94
CA LEU A 12 -7.49 -8.58 -17.18
C LEU A 12 -7.25 -9.35 -15.87
N SER A 13 -6.94 -8.63 -14.79
CA SER A 13 -6.78 -9.11 -13.40
C SER A 13 -5.57 -10.03 -13.12
N TYR A 14 -4.73 -9.65 -12.14
CA TYR A 14 -3.77 -10.55 -11.51
C TYR A 14 -4.37 -11.02 -10.18
N ASN A 15 -5.18 -12.08 -10.24
CA ASN A 15 -5.66 -12.78 -9.06
C ASN A 15 -4.69 -13.91 -8.75
N MET A 16 -3.94 -13.82 -7.66
CA MET A 16 -3.05 -14.91 -7.28
C MET A 16 -3.86 -16.11 -6.77
N PRO A 17 -3.76 -17.29 -7.41
CA PRO A 17 -4.43 -18.47 -6.92
C PRO A 17 -3.81 -18.84 -5.56
N LEU A 18 -4.61 -18.75 -4.51
CA LEU A 18 -4.20 -19.19 -3.18
C LEU A 18 -4.01 -20.71 -3.22
N ARG A 19 -2.76 -21.15 -3.26
CA ARG A 19 -2.43 -22.58 -3.20
C ARG A 19 -2.25 -22.95 -1.75
N GLY A 20 -2.85 -24.04 -1.33
CA GLY A 20 -2.64 -24.51 0.03
C GLY A 20 -2.91 -25.98 0.19
N TYR A 21 -2.32 -26.55 1.24
CA TYR A 21 -2.63 -27.91 1.66
C TYR A 21 -2.76 -27.99 3.17
N LYS A 22 -3.66 -28.87 3.62
CA LYS A 22 -3.74 -29.28 5.02
C LYS A 22 -2.50 -30.10 5.35
N ARG A 23 -1.73 -29.71 6.37
CA ARG A 23 -0.52 -30.42 6.81
C ARG A 23 -0.87 -31.69 7.60
N GLY A 24 -1.64 -32.60 7.01
CA GLY A 24 -2.07 -33.87 7.60
C GLY A 24 -2.68 -33.74 9.00
N ASP A 25 -2.74 -34.85 9.74
CA ASP A 25 -3.18 -34.89 11.15
C ASP A 25 -1.98 -34.90 12.11
N LYS A 26 -0.81 -34.43 11.65
CA LYS A 26 0.37 -34.34 12.49
C LYS A 26 0.11 -33.29 13.57
N PRO A 27 0.43 -33.58 14.86
CA PRO A 27 0.20 -32.64 15.93
C PRO A 27 0.85 -31.30 15.61
N ASP A 28 0.14 -30.22 15.97
CA ASP A 28 0.60 -28.84 15.82
C ASP A 28 2.08 -28.74 16.25
N PRO A 29 2.96 -28.06 15.49
CA PRO A 29 4.29 -27.71 16.00
C PRO A 29 4.25 -26.94 17.35
N ARG A 30 3.10 -26.33 17.70
CA ARG A 30 2.82 -25.71 19.01
C ARG A 30 2.20 -26.68 20.03
N GLN A 31 2.10 -27.97 19.70
CA GLN A 31 1.57 -29.06 20.53
C GLN A 31 0.15 -28.84 21.07
N ARG A 32 -0.68 -28.06 20.37
CA ARG A 32 -2.09 -27.93 20.71
C ARG A 32 -2.83 -29.17 20.18
N PRO A 33 -3.51 -29.94 21.04
CA PRO A 33 -4.43 -30.97 20.58
C PRO A 33 -5.49 -30.33 19.65
N ASP A 34 -5.92 -31.07 18.64
CA ASP A 34 -7.08 -30.73 17.78
C ASP A 34 -6.95 -29.51 16.84
N THR A 35 -5.76 -28.95 16.64
CA THR A 35 -5.58 -27.86 15.64
C THR A 35 -5.19 -28.41 14.28
N THR A 36 -5.93 -27.98 13.24
CA THR A 36 -5.58 -28.26 11.85
C THR A 36 -4.65 -27.18 11.32
N HIS A 37 -3.46 -27.56 10.85
CA HIS A 37 -2.51 -26.62 10.27
C HIS A 37 -2.66 -26.54 8.74
N TRP A 38 -2.93 -25.34 8.24
CA TRP A 38 -2.95 -25.04 6.81
C TRP A 38 -1.66 -24.35 6.41
N ARG A 39 -1.07 -24.78 5.29
CA ARG A 39 0.00 -24.02 4.63
C ARG A 39 -0.58 -23.37 3.39
N LEU A 40 -0.45 -22.06 3.32
CA LEU A 40 -0.82 -21.25 2.17
C LEU A 40 0.46 -20.78 1.47
N TYR A 41 0.42 -20.74 0.15
CA TYR A 41 1.50 -20.28 -0.71
C TYR A 41 0.99 -19.11 -1.54
N MET A 42 1.77 -18.05 -1.59
CA MET A 42 1.58 -16.87 -2.41
C MET A 42 2.93 -16.47 -3.02
N ASP A 43 2.88 -15.64 -4.05
CA ASP A 43 4.10 -15.11 -4.64
C ASP A 43 4.88 -14.30 -3.61
N HIS A 44 6.19 -14.44 -3.69
CA HIS A 44 7.08 -13.68 -2.85
C HIS A 44 7.27 -12.28 -3.47
N LEU A 45 6.73 -11.27 -2.82
CA LEU A 45 6.83 -9.87 -3.25
C LEU A 45 8.08 -9.25 -2.62
N HIS A 46 9.19 -9.39 -3.34
CA HIS A 46 10.55 -9.09 -2.85
C HIS A 46 10.78 -7.63 -2.44
N SER A 47 9.98 -6.69 -2.96
CA SER A 47 10.07 -5.27 -2.60
C SER A 47 9.39 -4.96 -1.26
N GLY A 48 8.92 -5.97 -0.53
CA GLY A 48 8.35 -5.82 0.81
C GLY A 48 6.94 -5.22 0.79
N ASP A 49 6.63 -4.42 1.81
CA ASP A 49 5.35 -3.74 1.99
C ASP A 49 5.50 -2.21 2.03
N MET A 50 4.38 -1.51 1.84
CA MET A 50 4.32 -0.05 1.81
C MET A 50 4.70 0.57 3.15
N HIS A 51 4.44 -0.11 4.28
CA HIS A 51 4.86 0.39 5.59
C HIS A 51 6.39 0.46 5.69
N THR A 52 7.07 -0.60 5.28
CA THR A 52 8.53 -0.69 5.23
C THR A 52 9.10 0.35 4.26
N PHE A 53 8.47 0.54 3.09
CA PHE A 53 8.85 1.60 2.15
C PHE A 53 8.76 2.99 2.81
N ILE A 54 7.63 3.32 3.45
CA ILE A 54 7.43 4.61 4.13
C ILE A 54 8.47 4.82 5.24
N GLN A 55 8.74 3.80 6.06
CA GLN A 55 9.75 3.88 7.11
C GLN A 55 11.15 4.18 6.55
N LYS A 56 11.51 3.58 5.40
CA LYS A 56 12.80 3.80 4.75
C LYS A 56 12.92 5.15 4.06
N SER A 57 11.81 5.84 3.81
CA SER A 57 11.80 7.23 3.36
C SER A 57 12.16 8.23 4.46
N VAL A 58 12.35 7.76 5.71
CA VAL A 58 12.83 8.58 6.82
C VAL A 58 14.32 8.31 7.05
N LYS A 59 15.17 9.32 6.87
CA LYS A 59 16.63 9.22 7.06
C LYS A 59 17.03 9.79 8.42
N LEU A 60 18.15 9.31 8.96
CA LEU A 60 18.80 9.96 10.10
C LEU A 60 19.72 11.06 9.56
N ASP A 61 19.60 12.27 10.07
CA ASP A 61 20.54 13.35 9.79
C ASP A 61 21.84 13.18 10.61
N ASP A 62 22.84 14.02 10.31
CA ASP A 62 24.14 14.03 11.01
C ASP A 62 24.02 14.32 12.52
N PHE A 63 22.87 14.81 12.97
CA PHE A 63 22.54 15.16 14.35
C PHE A 63 21.64 14.12 15.05
N GLY A 64 21.28 13.04 14.35
CA GLY A 64 20.41 11.98 14.86
C GLY A 64 18.91 12.30 14.82
N THR A 65 18.50 13.32 14.06
CA THR A 65 17.10 13.68 13.79
C THR A 65 16.56 12.81 12.66
N TYR A 66 15.31 12.40 12.77
CA TYR A 66 14.61 11.67 11.71
C TYR A 66 14.02 12.67 10.71
N GLU A 67 14.50 12.61 9.47
CA GLU A 67 14.10 13.47 8.36
C GLU A 67 13.25 12.69 7.35
N PRO A 68 11.93 12.96 7.28
CA PRO A 68 11.10 12.36 6.26
C PRO A 68 11.42 12.97 4.89
N THR A 69 11.69 12.12 3.90
CA THR A 69 11.74 12.51 2.49
C THR A 69 10.34 12.36 1.89
N PRO A 70 9.84 13.36 1.14
CA PRO A 70 8.56 13.24 0.47
C PRO A 70 8.51 12.05 -0.48
N THR A 71 7.38 11.34 -0.49
CA THR A 71 7.14 10.33 -1.52
C THR A 71 6.89 11.04 -2.85
N PRO A 72 7.53 10.65 -3.97
CA PRO A 72 7.27 11.27 -5.26
C PRO A 72 5.79 11.18 -5.64
N GLU A 73 5.19 12.33 -5.96
CA GLU A 73 3.78 12.40 -6.34
C GLU A 73 3.40 11.48 -7.52
N PRO A 74 4.22 11.33 -8.59
CA PRO A 74 3.95 10.35 -9.64
C PRO A 74 3.76 8.91 -9.12
N PHE A 75 4.50 8.52 -8.08
CA PHE A 75 4.37 7.20 -7.48
C PHE A 75 3.09 7.07 -6.63
N ILE A 76 2.66 8.15 -5.96
CA ILE A 76 1.39 8.18 -5.23
C ILE A 76 0.21 8.01 -6.20
N TRP A 77 0.23 8.73 -7.33
CA TRP A 77 -0.80 8.58 -8.36
C TRP A 77 -0.84 7.19 -8.98
N TYR A 78 0.32 6.59 -9.28
CA TYR A 78 0.39 5.21 -9.71
C TYR A 78 -0.17 4.23 -8.67
N THR A 79 0.11 4.49 -7.38
CA THR A 79 -0.43 3.71 -6.26
C THR A 79 -1.94 3.82 -6.16
N LEU A 80 -2.49 5.03 -6.24
CA LEU A 80 -3.93 5.28 -6.30
C LEU A 80 -4.59 4.50 -7.42
N GLN A 81 -4.05 4.58 -8.65
CA GLN A 81 -4.56 3.83 -9.79
C GLN A 81 -4.56 2.31 -9.54
N CYS A 82 -3.44 1.76 -9.05
CA CYS A 82 -3.32 0.34 -8.74
C CYS A 82 -4.35 -0.14 -7.71
N LEU A 83 -4.42 0.55 -6.56
CA LEU A 83 -5.27 0.14 -5.45
C LEU A 83 -6.76 0.37 -5.75
N THR A 84 -7.12 1.46 -6.42
CA THR A 84 -8.51 1.69 -6.87
C THR A 84 -8.95 0.63 -7.88
N SER A 85 -8.06 0.21 -8.79
CA SER A 85 -8.34 -0.91 -9.70
C SER A 85 -8.57 -2.22 -8.94
N ALA A 86 -7.82 -2.46 -7.86
CA ALA A 86 -8.04 -3.60 -6.99
C ALA A 86 -9.38 -3.51 -6.25
N LEU A 87 -9.83 -2.33 -5.80
CA LEU A 87 -11.15 -2.13 -5.22
C LEU A 87 -12.28 -2.47 -6.19
N ILE A 88 -12.16 -2.07 -7.45
CA ILE A 88 -13.13 -2.42 -8.50
C ILE A 88 -13.18 -3.94 -8.70
N GLN A 89 -12.02 -4.60 -8.74
CA GLN A 89 -11.95 -6.06 -8.85
C GLN A 89 -12.57 -6.77 -7.65
N MET A 90 -12.43 -6.23 -6.43
CA MET A 90 -13.10 -6.78 -5.25
C MET A 90 -14.62 -6.76 -5.39
N GLU A 91 -15.19 -5.67 -5.90
CA GLU A 91 -16.62 -5.57 -6.18
C GLU A 91 -17.05 -6.55 -7.28
N GLU A 92 -16.31 -6.60 -8.39
CA GLU A 92 -16.63 -7.48 -9.52
C GLU A 92 -16.52 -8.95 -9.13
N ALA A 93 -15.47 -9.33 -8.41
CA ALA A 93 -15.27 -10.69 -7.92
C ALA A 93 -16.38 -11.11 -6.95
N ALA A 94 -16.83 -10.20 -6.07
CA ALA A 94 -17.98 -10.47 -5.21
C ALA A 94 -19.23 -10.72 -6.07
N ARG A 95 -19.55 -9.84 -7.02
CA ARG A 95 -20.81 -9.85 -7.78
C ARG A 95 -20.88 -10.94 -8.84
N THR A 96 -19.74 -11.45 -9.31
CA THR A 96 -19.66 -12.45 -10.39
C THR A 96 -19.37 -13.87 -9.89
N ARG A 97 -19.10 -14.07 -8.59
CA ARG A 97 -18.82 -15.40 -8.04
C ARG A 97 -20.00 -16.36 -8.18
N PRO A 98 -19.75 -17.69 -8.19
CA PRO A 98 -20.83 -18.67 -8.13
C PRO A 98 -21.72 -18.43 -6.91
N LYS A 99 -23.04 -18.40 -7.12
CA LYS A 99 -24.07 -18.12 -6.10
C LYS A 99 -24.02 -16.69 -5.52
N ALA A 100 -23.47 -15.73 -6.27
CA ALA A 100 -23.69 -14.31 -5.94
C ALA A 100 -25.19 -13.97 -5.88
N ARG A 101 -25.53 -12.97 -5.07
CA ARG A 101 -26.89 -12.44 -4.96
C ARG A 101 -27.30 -11.79 -6.28
N LYS A 102 -28.55 -12.04 -6.70
CA LYS A 102 -29.14 -11.44 -7.90
C LYS A 102 -29.20 -9.92 -7.86
N ALA A 103 -29.25 -9.34 -6.66
CA ALA A 103 -29.28 -7.89 -6.46
C ALA A 103 -27.97 -7.19 -6.86
N GLY A 104 -26.84 -7.92 -6.97
CA GLY A 104 -25.58 -7.35 -7.46
C GLY A 104 -24.96 -6.30 -6.53
N ASP A 105 -25.37 -6.25 -5.27
CA ASP A 105 -24.97 -5.28 -4.23
C ASP A 105 -23.96 -5.87 -3.22
N GLU A 106 -23.38 -7.04 -3.53
CA GLU A 106 -22.34 -7.64 -2.70
C GLU A 106 -20.97 -7.05 -2.98
N THR A 107 -20.13 -7.02 -1.96
CA THR A 107 -18.74 -6.57 -2.05
C THR A 107 -17.86 -7.31 -1.06
N ILE A 108 -16.55 -7.36 -1.34
CA ILE A 108 -15.54 -7.76 -0.36
C ILE A 108 -15.08 -6.47 0.36
N VAL A 109 -15.13 -6.46 1.68
CA VAL A 109 -14.65 -5.36 2.52
C VAL A 109 -13.39 -5.83 3.24
N MET A 110 -12.27 -5.13 3.07
CA MET A 110 -10.97 -5.54 3.64
C MET A 110 -10.95 -5.48 5.16
N LEU A 111 -11.59 -4.44 5.74
CA LEU A 111 -11.60 -4.09 7.16
C LEU A 111 -10.24 -3.76 7.78
N ASP A 112 -9.12 -4.21 7.21
CA ASP A 112 -7.76 -3.90 7.69
C ASP A 112 -6.84 -3.50 6.53
N MET A 113 -7.32 -2.68 5.57
CA MET A 113 -6.44 -2.11 4.56
C MET A 113 -5.58 -1.01 5.17
N LYS A 114 -4.26 -1.22 5.14
CA LYS A 114 -3.23 -0.36 5.72
C LYS A 114 -1.89 -0.58 4.99
N PRO A 115 -0.88 0.30 5.16
CA PRO A 115 0.40 0.15 4.48
C PRO A 115 1.09 -1.21 4.63
N SER A 116 1.02 -1.88 5.78
CA SER A 116 1.65 -3.20 5.95
C SER A 116 0.91 -4.35 5.26
N ASN A 117 -0.34 -4.12 4.81
CA ASN A 117 -1.13 -5.06 4.01
C ASN A 117 -1.13 -4.67 2.51
N ILE A 118 -0.32 -3.67 2.12
CA ILE A 118 -0.08 -3.29 0.73
C ILE A 118 1.34 -3.71 0.38
N PHE A 119 1.46 -4.76 -0.42
CA PHE A 119 2.74 -5.30 -0.84
C PHE A 119 3.24 -4.62 -2.11
N LEU A 120 4.54 -4.62 -2.32
CA LEU A 120 5.20 -4.01 -3.47
C LEU A 120 5.74 -5.11 -4.38
N ALA A 121 5.16 -5.24 -5.57
CA ALA A 121 5.66 -6.12 -6.62
C ALA A 121 6.89 -5.49 -7.31
N PRO A 122 7.76 -6.31 -7.90
CA PRO A 122 8.94 -5.78 -8.57
C PRO A 122 8.58 -4.85 -9.75
N PRO A 123 9.42 -3.85 -10.05
CA PRO A 123 9.26 -2.95 -11.20
C PRO A 123 9.40 -3.68 -12.56
N GLY A 124 9.11 -2.98 -13.65
CA GLY A 124 9.24 -3.49 -15.02
C GLY A 124 7.92 -3.80 -15.74
N GLY A 125 6.81 -3.25 -15.25
CA GLY A 125 5.53 -3.29 -15.97
C GLY A 125 5.54 -2.48 -17.27
N PRO A 126 4.59 -2.68 -18.20
CA PRO A 126 4.54 -1.95 -19.47
C PRO A 126 4.18 -0.46 -19.31
N ARG A 127 3.69 -0.07 -18.14
CA ARG A 127 3.52 1.31 -17.69
C ARG A 127 4.13 1.46 -16.31
N TYR A 128 4.70 2.63 -16.03
CA TYR A 128 5.45 2.90 -14.79
C TYR A 128 6.55 1.87 -14.51
N PRO A 129 7.38 1.52 -15.49
CA PRO A 129 8.33 0.40 -15.35
C PRO A 129 9.36 0.65 -14.26
N VAL A 130 9.59 1.90 -13.85
CA VAL A 130 10.55 2.24 -12.79
C VAL A 130 10.00 2.04 -11.38
N TYR A 131 8.68 1.98 -11.21
CA TYR A 131 8.05 1.92 -9.89
C TYR A 131 7.64 0.48 -9.54
N PRO A 132 7.79 0.07 -8.27
CA PRO A 132 7.21 -1.18 -7.82
C PRO A 132 5.68 -1.08 -7.87
N ARG A 133 5.01 -2.15 -8.26
CA ARG A 133 3.54 -2.17 -8.37
C ARG A 133 2.90 -2.46 -7.02
N PRO A 134 2.05 -1.58 -6.45
CA PRO A 134 1.36 -1.86 -5.19
C PRO A 134 0.25 -2.91 -5.37
N ILE A 135 0.12 -3.82 -4.41
CA ILE A 135 -0.83 -4.93 -4.43
C ILE A 135 -1.47 -5.09 -3.05
N ILE A 136 -2.80 -5.13 -2.98
CA ILE A 136 -3.53 -5.39 -1.73
C ILE A 136 -3.36 -6.86 -1.35
N GLY A 137 -2.92 -7.13 -0.13
CA GLY A 137 -2.87 -8.47 0.43
C GLY A 137 -3.51 -8.57 1.82
N ASP A 138 -3.24 -9.70 2.48
CA ASP A 138 -3.79 -10.09 3.77
C ASP A 138 -5.32 -9.91 3.90
N PHE A 139 -6.06 -10.86 3.32
CA PHE A 139 -7.52 -10.92 3.41
C PHE A 139 -7.99 -11.66 4.67
N GLY A 140 -7.14 -11.82 5.69
CA GLY A 140 -7.45 -12.59 6.90
C GLY A 140 -8.62 -12.03 7.72
N GLY A 141 -8.83 -10.72 7.66
CA GLY A 141 -9.97 -10.03 8.28
C GLY A 141 -11.10 -9.65 7.33
N ALA A 142 -10.94 -9.91 6.02
CA ALA A 142 -11.87 -9.43 5.01
C ALA A 142 -13.22 -10.17 5.06
N GLN A 143 -14.30 -9.44 4.79
CA GLN A 143 -15.67 -9.94 4.84
C GLN A 143 -16.34 -9.82 3.47
N LEU A 144 -17.15 -10.80 3.10
CA LEU A 144 -18.04 -10.73 1.95
C LEU A 144 -19.44 -10.37 2.45
N THR A 145 -19.91 -9.18 2.11
CA THR A 145 -21.14 -8.61 2.69
C THR A 145 -21.92 -7.76 1.69
N HIS A 146 -23.05 -7.22 2.14
CA HIS A 146 -23.90 -6.25 1.46
C HIS A 146 -24.59 -5.34 2.49
N LYS A 147 -25.17 -4.22 2.03
CA LYS A 147 -25.75 -3.19 2.91
C LYS A 147 -26.89 -3.67 3.81
N THR A 148 -27.64 -4.66 3.35
CA THR A 148 -28.84 -5.20 4.04
C THR A 148 -28.58 -6.51 4.78
N ALA A 149 -27.32 -6.95 4.89
CA ALA A 149 -26.99 -8.18 5.59
C ALA A 149 -27.23 -7.98 7.09
N ALA A 150 -27.95 -8.90 7.74
CA ALA A 150 -28.36 -8.72 9.14
C ALA A 150 -27.16 -8.53 10.07
N ASP A 151 -26.07 -9.28 9.87
CA ASP A 151 -24.83 -9.13 10.62
C ASP A 151 -24.10 -7.81 10.35
N ASN A 152 -24.25 -7.24 9.16
CA ASN A 152 -23.70 -5.93 8.81
C ASN A 152 -24.52 -4.77 9.41
N VAL A 153 -25.84 -4.83 9.29
CA VAL A 153 -26.79 -3.81 9.78
C VAL A 153 -26.85 -3.80 11.30
N TRP A 154 -26.99 -4.97 11.93
CA TRP A 154 -27.10 -5.08 13.39
C TRP A 154 -25.74 -5.14 14.09
N GLY A 155 -24.66 -5.04 13.32
CA GLY A 155 -23.34 -5.13 13.88
C GLY A 155 -22.99 -6.48 14.51
N ALA A 156 -23.54 -7.60 14.06
CA ALA A 156 -23.04 -8.90 14.49
C ALA A 156 -21.70 -9.28 13.80
N MET A 157 -21.32 -8.55 12.75
CA MET A 157 -20.10 -8.80 12.00
C MET A 157 -18.86 -8.49 12.84
N GLN A 158 -17.94 -9.47 12.91
CA GLN A 158 -16.63 -9.31 13.52
C GLN A 158 -15.77 -8.39 12.67
N GLN A 159 -15.35 -7.27 13.24
CA GLN A 159 -14.46 -6.31 12.59
C GLN A 159 -13.11 -6.33 13.31
N ILE A 160 -12.05 -6.64 12.57
CA ILE A 160 -10.67 -6.53 13.02
C ILE A 160 -10.04 -5.44 12.16
N CYS A 161 -9.62 -4.34 12.79
CA CYS A 161 -9.01 -3.22 12.11
C CYS A 161 -7.87 -2.66 12.97
N THR A 162 -6.85 -2.14 12.32
CA THR A 162 -5.76 -1.44 12.98
C THR A 162 -6.20 -0.05 13.41
N ARG A 163 -5.78 0.38 14.62
CA ARG A 163 -6.03 1.73 15.14
C ARG A 163 -5.56 2.80 14.14
N GLY A 164 -6.33 3.87 14.00
CA GLY A 164 -6.08 4.93 13.01
C GLY A 164 -6.57 4.63 11.58
N PHE A 165 -6.97 3.39 11.28
CA PHE A 165 -7.57 2.99 10.00
C PHE A 165 -9.06 2.68 10.09
N TYR A 166 -9.66 2.80 11.28
CA TYR A 166 -11.11 2.69 11.46
C TYR A 166 -11.82 3.79 10.68
N ALA A 167 -12.76 3.39 9.82
CA ALA A 167 -13.72 4.31 9.24
C ALA A 167 -14.82 4.65 10.26
N PRO A 168 -15.46 5.82 10.18
CA PRO A 168 -16.53 6.22 11.07
C PRO A 168 -17.62 5.15 11.26
N GLU A 169 -18.07 4.53 10.17
CA GLU A 169 -19.10 3.48 10.17
C GLU A 169 -18.66 2.13 10.77
N MET A 170 -17.37 1.98 11.07
CA MET A 170 -16.85 0.80 11.79
C MET A 170 -16.95 0.96 13.31
N THR A 171 -17.16 2.19 13.80
CA THR A 171 -17.38 2.46 15.22
C THR A 171 -18.82 2.15 15.55
N ARG A 172 -19.08 1.52 16.69
CA ARG A 172 -20.45 1.35 17.18
C ARG A 172 -20.61 2.03 18.51
N SER A 173 -21.68 2.79 18.66
CA SER A 173 -22.11 3.24 19.99
C SER A 173 -22.55 2.01 20.79
N THR A 174 -21.88 1.73 21.90
CA THR A 174 -22.28 0.69 22.86
C THR A 174 -23.41 1.14 23.79
N GLN A 175 -23.90 2.37 23.64
CA GLN A 175 -24.96 2.97 24.44
C GLN A 175 -26.16 3.24 23.54
N ILE A 176 -27.02 2.24 23.37
CA ILE A 176 -28.45 2.50 23.20
C ILE A 176 -29.00 2.13 24.57
N ASP A 177 -29.20 3.12 25.43
CA ASP A 177 -29.85 2.88 26.72
C ASP A 177 -31.29 2.41 26.43
N GLU A 178 -31.75 1.37 27.14
CA GLU A 178 -33.09 0.77 26.92
C GLU A 178 -34.23 1.79 27.07
N ASP A 179 -33.98 2.91 27.77
CA ASP A 179 -34.92 4.01 27.98
C ASP A 179 -35.07 4.94 26.75
N ASP A 180 -34.15 4.93 25.77
CA ASP A 180 -34.24 5.75 24.55
C ASP A 180 -35.10 5.09 23.46
N MET A 181 -35.49 3.83 23.65
CA MET A 181 -36.24 3.01 22.68
C MET A 181 -37.68 3.50 22.40
N GLU A 182 -38.26 4.35 23.25
CA GLU A 182 -39.64 4.84 23.07
C GLU A 182 -39.76 6.07 22.15
N ASP A 183 -38.68 6.77 21.84
CA ASP A 183 -38.71 8.01 21.01
C ASP A 183 -38.09 7.84 19.59
N HIS A 184 -37.76 6.60 19.21
CA HIS A 184 -37.05 6.26 17.97
C HIS A 184 -37.89 6.29 16.67
N GLN A 185 -38.64 7.36 16.44
CA GLN A 185 -39.08 7.69 15.08
C GLN A 185 -38.23 8.74 14.37
N ILE A 186 -37.33 9.45 15.06
CA ILE A 186 -36.54 10.52 14.41
C ILE A 186 -35.13 10.63 15.03
N GLU A 187 -34.21 9.76 14.63
CA GLU A 187 -32.78 10.15 14.57
C GLU A 187 -32.16 9.40 13.39
N SER A 188 -31.96 10.14 12.30
CA SER A 188 -31.20 9.72 11.13
C SER A 188 -29.97 8.91 11.54
N LEU A 189 -29.87 7.67 11.06
CA LEU A 189 -28.75 6.75 11.23
C LEU A 189 -27.43 7.51 11.46
N ARG A 190 -27.00 7.63 12.73
CA ARG A 190 -25.66 8.14 13.03
C ARG A 190 -24.68 7.32 12.19
N VAL A 191 -23.68 7.97 11.59
CA VAL A 191 -22.72 7.30 10.70
C VAL A 191 -22.13 6.04 11.36
N GLU A 192 -21.98 6.05 12.68
CA GLU A 192 -21.59 4.96 13.59
C GLU A 192 -22.51 3.71 13.61
N ASN A 193 -23.53 3.65 12.76
CA ASN A 193 -24.39 2.47 12.60
C ASN A 193 -24.68 2.16 11.12
N LEU A 194 -23.99 2.82 10.19
CA LEU A 194 -24.09 2.49 8.78
C LEU A 194 -23.33 1.18 8.48
N PRO A 195 -23.83 0.35 7.55
CA PRO A 195 -23.17 -0.90 7.21
C PRO A 195 -21.80 -0.64 6.58
N VAL A 196 -20.83 -1.52 6.86
CA VAL A 196 -19.56 -1.51 6.14
C VAL A 196 -19.79 -1.96 4.69
N HIS A 197 -19.11 -1.31 3.74
CA HIS A 197 -19.24 -1.58 2.31
C HIS A 197 -17.97 -1.14 1.56
N SER A 198 -18.03 -1.02 0.22
CA SER A 198 -16.91 -0.54 -0.59
C SER A 198 -16.41 0.85 -0.20
N TRP A 199 -17.26 1.74 0.32
CA TRP A 199 -16.85 3.04 0.89
C TRP A 199 -15.91 2.92 2.09
N THR A 200 -15.93 1.80 2.81
CA THR A 200 -15.01 1.51 3.91
C THR A 200 -13.61 1.22 3.35
N ASN A 201 -13.53 0.49 2.23
CA ASN A 201 -12.27 0.29 1.53
C ASN A 201 -11.71 1.61 0.97
N VAL A 202 -12.59 2.50 0.45
CA VAL A 202 -12.21 3.83 -0.05
C VAL A 202 -11.61 4.69 1.07
N TRP A 203 -12.21 4.69 2.26
CA TRP A 203 -11.64 5.35 3.43
C TRP A 203 -10.25 4.83 3.78
N GLN A 204 -10.08 3.50 3.85
CA GLN A 204 -8.81 2.88 4.20
C GLN A 204 -7.72 3.08 3.14
N LEU A 205 -8.10 3.15 1.86
CA LEU A 205 -7.24 3.60 0.78
C LEU A 205 -6.78 5.04 1.03
N GLY A 206 -7.70 5.97 1.28
CA GLY A 206 -7.38 7.37 1.60
C GLY A 206 -6.42 7.50 2.79
N ARG A 207 -6.61 6.71 3.86
CA ARG A 207 -5.69 6.67 5.01
C ARG A 207 -4.31 6.13 4.65
N SER A 208 -4.24 5.10 3.81
CA SER A 208 -2.98 4.52 3.35
C SER A 208 -2.19 5.48 2.47
N ILE A 209 -2.87 6.24 1.61
CA ILE A 209 -2.24 7.30 0.80
C ILE A 209 -1.80 8.47 1.67
N GLU A 210 -2.59 8.88 2.66
CA GLU A 210 -2.16 9.91 3.62
C GLU A 210 -0.89 9.50 4.39
N CYS A 211 -0.75 8.22 4.74
CA CYS A 211 0.49 7.68 5.30
C CYS A 211 1.70 7.91 4.36
N MET A 212 1.55 7.66 3.05
CA MET A 212 2.59 7.93 2.06
C MET A 212 2.91 9.43 1.96
N MET A 213 1.86 10.26 1.92
CA MET A 213 2.00 11.71 1.82
C MET A 213 2.69 12.31 3.05
N ARG A 214 2.45 11.77 4.24
CA ARG A 214 3.07 12.26 5.50
C ARG A 214 4.38 11.56 5.85
N ALA A 215 4.79 10.55 5.09
CA ALA A 215 5.89 9.65 5.43
C ALA A 215 5.75 9.06 6.85
N THR A 216 4.53 8.60 7.21
CA THR A 216 4.23 7.95 8.50
C THR A 216 3.63 6.57 8.30
N GLY A 217 4.10 5.58 9.07
CA GLY A 217 3.59 4.21 9.00
C GLY A 217 2.25 3.99 9.71
N SER A 218 1.74 4.99 10.43
CA SER A 218 0.49 4.92 11.21
C SER A 218 -0.22 6.26 11.30
N MET A 219 -1.54 6.22 11.47
CA MET A 219 -2.39 7.38 11.72
C MET A 219 -2.87 7.42 13.17
N ASN A 220 -3.19 8.62 13.67
CA ASN A 220 -3.82 8.75 14.98
C ASN A 220 -5.22 8.12 14.96
N ASP A 221 -5.53 7.38 16.02
CA ASP A 221 -6.85 6.83 16.25
C ASP A 221 -7.83 7.95 16.60
N VAL A 222 -9.07 7.82 16.13
CA VAL A 222 -10.15 8.77 16.42
C VAL A 222 -11.31 7.99 17.01
N ASP A 223 -11.77 8.42 18.17
CA ASP A 223 -13.01 7.93 18.76
C ASP A 223 -14.19 8.58 18.04
N TRP A 224 -14.65 7.96 16.95
CA TRP A 224 -15.69 8.53 16.09
C TRP A 224 -17.01 8.76 16.83
N ALA A 225 -17.31 7.95 17.85
CA ALA A 225 -18.52 8.09 18.67
C ALA A 225 -18.56 9.41 19.45
N ASN A 226 -17.39 9.94 19.81
CA ASN A 226 -17.23 11.17 20.56
C ASN A 226 -16.53 12.28 19.76
N ALA A 227 -16.36 12.10 18.44
CA ALA A 227 -15.62 13.02 17.60
C ALA A 227 -16.37 14.35 17.42
N THR A 228 -15.66 15.45 17.68
CA THR A 228 -16.11 16.82 17.37
C THR A 228 -16.27 17.02 15.86
N GLU A 229 -17.03 18.05 15.44
CA GLU A 229 -17.14 18.40 14.00
C GLU A 229 -15.77 18.58 13.35
N LEU A 230 -14.84 19.22 14.06
CA LEU A 230 -13.47 19.41 13.62
C LEU A 230 -12.71 18.08 13.43
N GLU A 231 -12.94 17.07 14.28
CA GLU A 231 -12.31 15.75 14.15
C GLU A 231 -12.92 14.91 13.04
N ARG A 232 -14.20 15.14 12.70
CA ARG A 232 -14.89 14.50 11.56
C ARG A 232 -14.34 14.97 10.22
N GLU A 233 -13.77 16.17 10.16
CA GLU A 233 -13.06 16.64 8.96
C GLU A 233 -11.69 15.98 8.78
N SER A 234 -11.41 15.48 7.58
CA SER A 234 -10.11 14.92 7.23
C SER A 234 -8.96 15.90 7.53
N GLN A 235 -7.89 15.37 8.12
CA GLN A 235 -6.71 16.17 8.49
C GLN A 235 -5.88 16.60 7.28
N ILE A 236 -6.06 15.99 6.10
CA ILE A 236 -5.21 16.27 4.93
C ILE A 236 -5.33 17.73 4.47
N LYS A 237 -6.51 18.36 4.58
CA LYS A 237 -6.72 19.78 4.24
C LYS A 237 -6.39 20.72 5.39
N ARG A 238 -6.73 20.34 6.64
CA ARG A 238 -6.51 21.18 7.83
C ARG A 238 -5.04 21.27 8.23
N SER A 239 -4.32 20.17 8.05
CA SER A 239 -2.89 20.06 8.32
C SER A 239 -2.21 19.34 7.15
N PRO A 240 -2.01 20.05 6.01
CA PRO A 240 -1.33 19.47 4.87
C PRO A 240 0.06 18.95 5.24
N PRO A 241 0.55 17.87 4.61
CA PRO A 241 1.90 17.36 4.83
C PRO A 241 2.96 18.44 4.65
N ARG A 242 3.93 18.49 5.57
CA ARG A 242 5.05 19.44 5.54
C ARG A 242 6.35 18.68 5.77
N PHE A 243 7.39 19.11 5.08
CA PHE A 243 8.71 18.51 5.12
C PHE A 243 9.74 19.61 5.40
N ASP A 244 10.25 19.66 6.63
CA ASP A 244 11.09 20.76 7.09
C ASP A 244 12.39 20.91 6.26
N TYR A 245 12.90 19.80 5.73
CA TYR A 245 14.11 19.73 4.90
C TYR A 245 13.85 19.81 3.39
N SER A 246 12.60 19.95 2.99
CA SER A 246 12.21 20.31 1.63
C SER A 246 11.28 21.53 1.67
N PRO A 247 11.78 22.68 2.18
CA PRO A 247 10.96 23.88 2.35
C PRO A 247 10.48 24.36 0.98
N GLY A 248 9.18 24.23 0.74
CA GLY A 248 8.55 24.55 -0.55
C GLY A 248 7.96 23.35 -1.29
N PHE A 249 8.28 22.12 -0.88
CA PHE A 249 7.58 20.94 -1.38
C PHE A 249 6.13 20.95 -0.90
N GLN A 250 5.21 20.78 -1.85
CA GLN A 250 3.78 20.60 -1.59
C GLN A 250 3.25 19.60 -2.62
N TYR A 251 2.39 18.70 -2.17
CA TYR A 251 1.59 17.88 -3.09
C TYR A 251 0.57 18.74 -3.82
N SER A 252 0.19 18.32 -5.03
CA SER A 252 -0.85 19.01 -5.79
C SER A 252 -2.16 19.12 -5.00
N THR A 253 -2.94 20.16 -5.32
CA THR A 253 -4.29 20.32 -4.79
C THR A 253 -5.20 19.17 -5.19
N ASP A 254 -4.98 18.57 -6.36
CA ASP A 254 -5.78 17.47 -6.88
C ASP A 254 -5.58 16.22 -6.03
N LEU A 255 -4.33 15.89 -5.69
CA LEU A 255 -4.03 14.78 -4.80
C LEU A 255 -4.61 15.01 -3.39
N VAL A 256 -4.47 16.21 -2.84
CA VAL A 256 -5.03 16.56 -1.53
C VAL A 256 -6.57 16.47 -1.52
N ASN A 257 -7.24 16.92 -2.58
CA ASN A 257 -8.69 16.84 -2.71
C ASN A 257 -9.17 15.40 -2.84
N LEU A 258 -8.50 14.59 -3.66
CA LEU A 258 -8.87 13.19 -3.87
C LEU A 258 -8.75 12.36 -2.58
N VAL A 259 -7.68 12.57 -1.82
CA VAL A 259 -7.51 11.92 -0.50
C VAL A 259 -8.55 12.42 0.50
N TYR A 260 -8.89 13.70 0.46
CA TYR A 260 -9.95 14.27 1.28
C TYR A 260 -11.31 13.63 0.97
N ASP A 261 -11.66 13.48 -0.30
CA ASP A 261 -12.95 12.90 -0.73
C ASP A 261 -13.06 11.42 -0.32
N CYS A 262 -11.95 10.68 -0.36
CA CYS A 262 -11.89 9.32 0.18
C CYS A 262 -12.18 9.25 1.69
N GLN A 263 -11.90 10.33 2.43
CA GLN A 263 -11.99 10.43 3.88
C GLN A 263 -13.17 11.30 4.36
N LEU A 264 -14.21 11.48 3.54
CA LEU A 264 -15.45 12.12 3.98
C LEU A 264 -16.10 11.32 5.10
N PHE A 265 -16.55 12.01 6.15
CA PHE A 265 -17.11 11.36 7.35
C PHE A 265 -18.31 10.49 7.00
N ASN A 266 -19.26 11.04 6.23
CA ASN A 266 -20.41 10.31 5.72
C ASN A 266 -19.96 9.33 4.61
N PRO A 267 -20.13 8.01 4.77
CA PRO A 267 -19.69 7.03 3.77
C PRO A 267 -20.43 7.14 2.44
N GLU A 268 -21.66 7.68 2.41
CA GLU A 268 -22.41 7.85 1.16
C GLU A 268 -21.95 9.05 0.34
N GLU A 269 -21.20 9.97 0.93
CA GLU A 269 -20.59 11.12 0.23
C GLU A 269 -19.21 10.78 -0.36
N ARG A 270 -18.61 9.65 0.02
CA ARG A 270 -17.34 9.19 -0.55
C ARG A 270 -17.57 8.71 -1.99
N PRO A 271 -16.60 8.92 -2.90
CA PRO A 271 -16.70 8.37 -4.24
C PRO A 271 -16.72 6.84 -4.20
N THR A 272 -17.47 6.24 -5.11
CA THR A 272 -17.36 4.80 -5.38
C THR A 272 -16.00 4.47 -5.99
N PRO A 273 -15.53 3.20 -5.94
CA PRO A 273 -14.29 2.82 -6.61
C PRO A 273 -14.23 3.16 -8.10
N ARG A 274 -15.37 3.14 -8.82
CA ARG A 274 -15.41 3.53 -10.25
C ARG A 274 -15.30 5.03 -10.45
N GLU A 275 -16.07 5.83 -9.71
CA GLU A 275 -15.98 7.29 -9.76
C GLU A 275 -14.56 7.76 -9.37
N LEU A 276 -13.95 7.12 -8.37
CA LEU A 276 -12.58 7.39 -7.98
C LEU A 276 -11.59 7.07 -9.11
N MET A 277 -11.78 5.96 -9.83
CA MET A 277 -10.93 5.61 -10.98
C MET A 277 -11.11 6.59 -12.15
N GLU A 278 -12.32 7.06 -12.39
CA GLU A 278 -12.61 8.09 -13.40
C GLU A 278 -11.87 9.39 -13.07
N GLN A 279 -11.99 9.89 -11.84
CA GLN A 279 -11.27 11.07 -11.36
C GLN A 279 -9.74 10.92 -11.48
N ILE A 280 -9.19 9.74 -11.12
CA ILE A 280 -7.76 9.44 -11.29
C ILE A 280 -7.39 9.49 -12.78
N SER A 281 -8.17 8.85 -13.64
CA SER A 281 -7.86 8.73 -15.06
C SER A 281 -7.87 10.08 -15.78
N GLU A 282 -8.70 11.02 -15.32
CA GLU A 282 -8.79 12.39 -15.87
C GLU A 282 -7.61 13.28 -15.47
N THR A 283 -6.94 13.00 -14.35
CA THR A 283 -5.94 13.91 -13.76
C THR A 283 -4.52 13.34 -13.72
N ILE A 284 -4.35 12.02 -13.74
CA ILE A 284 -3.06 11.34 -13.54
C ILE A 284 -1.97 11.75 -14.54
N SER A 285 -2.31 12.10 -15.78
CA SER A 285 -1.33 12.52 -16.79
C SER A 285 -0.60 13.81 -16.40
N ASP A 286 -1.30 14.71 -15.70
CA ASP A 286 -0.77 16.03 -15.35
C ASP A 286 0.20 15.95 -14.18
N HIS A 287 0.11 14.88 -13.38
CA HIS A 287 0.87 14.71 -12.14
C HIS A 287 1.96 13.64 -12.20
N THR A 288 2.02 12.86 -13.29
CA THR A 288 2.96 11.73 -13.39
C THR A 288 4.25 12.03 -14.12
N LYS A 289 4.43 13.23 -14.68
CA LYS A 289 5.70 13.69 -15.28
C LYS A 289 6.26 12.71 -16.33
N PHE A 290 5.38 12.11 -17.14
CA PHE A 290 5.70 11.08 -18.14
C PHE A 290 6.29 9.77 -17.58
N MET A 291 6.23 9.55 -16.26
CA MET A 291 6.77 8.35 -15.63
C MET A 291 6.01 7.07 -16.01
N ASP A 292 4.81 7.19 -16.58
CA ASP A 292 4.07 6.07 -17.15
C ASP A 292 4.70 5.54 -18.44
N TYR A 293 5.42 6.41 -19.18
CA TYR A 293 6.14 6.11 -20.41
C TYR A 293 7.65 5.97 -20.21
N TRP A 294 8.24 6.70 -19.26
CA TRP A 294 9.69 6.70 -19.00
C TRP A 294 10.22 5.30 -18.72
N GLY A 295 11.29 4.90 -19.42
CA GLY A 295 11.92 3.60 -19.24
C GLY A 295 11.17 2.40 -19.82
N THR A 296 10.05 2.63 -20.52
CA THR A 296 9.35 1.59 -21.30
C THR A 296 10.15 1.21 -22.55
N GLU A 297 9.86 0.06 -23.15
CA GLU A 297 10.47 -0.36 -24.42
C GLU A 297 10.31 0.71 -25.52
N ALA A 298 9.13 1.34 -25.60
CA ALA A 298 8.84 2.37 -26.59
C ALA A 298 9.69 3.64 -26.34
N TRP A 299 9.79 4.07 -25.08
CA TRP A 299 10.62 5.21 -24.70
C TRP A 299 12.11 4.94 -24.96
N VAL A 300 12.62 3.76 -24.60
CA VAL A 300 14.04 3.39 -24.86
C VAL A 300 14.33 3.41 -26.36
N ARG A 301 13.44 2.84 -27.19
CA ARG A 301 13.58 2.89 -28.65
C ARG A 301 13.62 4.31 -29.21
N GLU A 302 12.88 5.23 -28.62
CA GLU A 302 12.89 6.64 -29.03
C GLU A 302 14.23 7.29 -28.71
N GLN A 303 14.79 7.04 -27.52
CA GLN A 303 16.11 7.57 -27.14
C GLN A 303 17.23 7.00 -28.01
N GLU A 304 17.14 5.72 -28.39
CA GLU A 304 18.11 5.06 -29.27
C GLU A 304 18.16 5.64 -30.70
N ARG A 305 17.16 6.42 -31.13
CA ARG A 305 17.19 7.13 -32.44
C ARG A 305 18.24 8.22 -32.51
N TYR A 306 18.74 8.67 -31.36
CA TYR A 306 19.80 9.66 -31.23
C TYR A 306 21.07 9.02 -30.66
N PRO A 307 21.65 8.01 -31.33
CA PRO A 307 22.71 7.20 -30.75
C PRO A 307 23.97 8.04 -30.54
N VAL A 308 24.44 8.10 -29.29
CA VAL A 308 25.77 8.61 -28.98
C VAL A 308 26.78 7.55 -29.41
N GLN A 309 27.54 7.81 -30.48
CA GLN A 309 28.66 6.94 -30.84
C GLN A 309 29.72 7.01 -29.75
N ARG A 310 29.91 5.90 -29.03
CA ARG A 310 30.92 5.75 -27.97
C ARG A 310 32.06 4.86 -28.43
N THR A 311 33.28 5.34 -28.24
CA THR A 311 34.52 4.55 -28.35
C THR A 311 34.53 3.41 -27.32
N ILE A 312 35.47 2.47 -27.47
CA ILE A 312 35.65 1.36 -26.51
C ILE A 312 35.94 1.91 -25.11
N GLU A 313 36.79 2.94 -25.00
CA GLU A 313 37.13 3.58 -23.72
C GLU A 313 35.92 4.26 -23.06
N GLU A 314 35.07 4.93 -23.84
CA GLU A 314 33.86 5.58 -23.32
C GLU A 314 32.81 4.56 -22.84
N LYS A 315 32.69 3.42 -23.54
CA LYS A 315 31.83 2.32 -23.07
C LYS A 315 32.31 1.75 -21.75
N GLU A 316 33.62 1.62 -21.56
CA GLU A 316 34.19 1.14 -20.30
C GLU A 316 33.98 2.15 -19.16
N LYS A 317 34.16 3.44 -19.42
CA LYS A 317 33.81 4.51 -18.46
C LYS A 317 32.33 4.48 -18.09
N LEU A 318 31.43 4.28 -19.06
CA LEU A 318 30.00 4.17 -18.81
C LEU A 318 29.66 2.96 -17.93
N ARG A 319 30.29 1.80 -18.16
CA ARG A 319 30.12 0.61 -17.30
C ARG A 319 30.54 0.88 -15.85
N GLN A 320 31.68 1.54 -15.65
CA GLN A 320 32.14 1.93 -14.31
C GLN A 320 31.18 2.93 -13.66
N LYS A 321 30.68 3.91 -14.43
CA LYS A 321 29.66 4.86 -13.99
C LYS A 321 28.36 4.15 -13.61
N ASN A 322 27.89 3.19 -14.42
CA ASN A 322 26.67 2.42 -14.15
C ASN A 322 26.82 1.56 -12.89
N ALA A 323 27.97 0.90 -12.70
CA ALA A 323 28.25 0.19 -11.44
C ALA A 323 28.17 1.12 -10.24
N ARG A 324 28.68 2.35 -10.35
CA ARG A 324 28.55 3.36 -9.29
C ARG A 324 27.10 3.81 -9.08
N ARG A 325 26.34 4.05 -10.15
CA ARG A 325 24.92 4.43 -10.09
C ARG A 325 24.05 3.34 -9.46
N VAL A 326 24.37 2.07 -9.69
CA VAL A 326 23.72 0.94 -8.99
C VAL A 326 24.01 0.97 -7.49
N LEU A 327 25.27 1.19 -7.09
CA LEU A 327 25.66 1.31 -5.68
C LEU A 327 25.02 2.53 -4.99
N ASP A 328 24.84 3.62 -5.72
CA ASP A 328 24.17 4.82 -5.23
C ASP A 328 22.62 4.70 -5.31
N GLY A 329 22.08 3.53 -5.66
CA GLY A 329 20.65 3.25 -5.72
C GLY A 329 19.91 3.87 -6.91
N LYS A 330 20.57 4.61 -7.80
CA LYS A 330 19.93 5.34 -8.92
C LYS A 330 19.36 4.44 -10.02
N LEU A 331 19.84 3.20 -10.11
CA LEU A 331 19.42 2.19 -11.07
C LEU A 331 18.77 0.98 -10.41
N TYR A 332 18.25 1.13 -9.17
CA TYR A 332 17.68 0.03 -8.40
C TYR A 332 16.63 -0.77 -9.18
N PHE A 333 15.78 -0.07 -9.93
CA PHE A 333 14.64 -0.64 -10.64
C PHE A 333 15.06 -1.60 -11.76
N LEU A 334 16.25 -1.43 -12.34
CA LEU A 334 16.77 -2.32 -13.39
C LEU A 334 17.13 -3.73 -12.86
N HIS A 335 17.38 -3.87 -11.56
CA HIS A 335 17.69 -5.17 -10.97
C HIS A 335 16.55 -6.16 -11.21
N ASP A 336 15.32 -5.69 -11.09
CA ASP A 336 14.12 -6.52 -11.09
C ASP A 336 13.36 -6.52 -12.42
N TYR A 337 13.87 -5.79 -13.44
CA TYR A 337 13.34 -5.90 -14.79
C TYR A 337 13.33 -7.34 -15.25
N GLN A 338 12.14 -7.81 -15.67
CA GLN A 338 11.98 -9.14 -16.26
C GLN A 338 12.71 -9.23 -17.60
N ASP A 339 12.66 -8.16 -18.40
CA ASP A 339 13.42 -8.05 -19.65
C ASP A 339 14.83 -7.50 -19.39
N LYS A 340 15.80 -8.41 -19.30
CA LYS A 340 17.22 -8.06 -19.09
C LYS A 340 17.84 -7.31 -20.28
N ALA A 341 17.37 -7.56 -21.50
CA ALA A 341 17.88 -6.87 -22.68
C ALA A 341 17.42 -5.42 -22.69
N LEU A 342 16.16 -5.15 -22.32
CA LEU A 342 15.66 -3.80 -22.12
C LEU A 342 16.40 -3.08 -20.99
N ALA A 343 16.69 -3.77 -19.87
CA ALA A 343 17.43 -3.19 -18.76
C ALA A 343 18.85 -2.75 -19.16
N GLU A 344 19.56 -3.58 -19.93
CA GLU A 344 20.89 -3.25 -20.48
C GLU A 344 20.82 -2.04 -21.41
N ARG A 345 19.84 -2.01 -22.33
CA ARG A 345 19.63 -0.88 -23.25
C ARG A 345 19.34 0.42 -22.51
N TYR A 346 18.52 0.39 -21.47
CA TYR A 346 18.28 1.56 -20.61
C TYR A 346 19.59 2.02 -19.95
N ALA A 347 20.37 1.11 -19.38
CA ALA A 347 21.63 1.44 -18.72
C ALA A 347 22.62 2.13 -19.68
N ASP A 348 22.60 1.76 -20.96
CA ASP A 348 23.43 2.35 -22.01
C ASP A 348 23.00 3.77 -22.42
N LEU A 349 21.80 4.24 -22.06
CA LEU A 349 21.36 5.60 -22.33
C LEU A 349 22.06 6.65 -21.45
N ASP A 350 22.69 6.24 -20.34
CA ASP A 350 23.33 7.14 -19.37
C ASP A 350 22.38 8.19 -18.75
N MET A 351 21.14 7.78 -18.48
CA MET A 351 20.08 8.66 -17.96
C MET A 351 19.56 8.20 -16.60
N ASP A 352 19.51 9.12 -15.64
CA ASP A 352 18.92 8.92 -14.31
C ASP A 352 17.41 9.23 -14.35
N ILE A 353 16.65 8.63 -13.43
CA ILE A 353 15.26 9.04 -13.16
C ILE A 353 15.29 10.52 -12.72
N PRO A 354 14.33 11.36 -13.16
CA PRO A 354 14.20 12.72 -12.66
C PRO A 354 14.17 12.74 -11.12
N GLU A 355 14.89 13.68 -10.51
CA GLU A 355 15.12 13.70 -9.05
C GLU A 355 13.83 13.74 -8.24
N ASP A 356 12.84 14.48 -8.72
CA ASP A 356 11.50 14.62 -8.15
C ASP A 356 10.55 13.41 -8.41
N CYS A 357 11.04 12.41 -9.14
CA CYS A 357 10.38 11.15 -9.45
C CYS A 357 11.13 9.94 -8.85
N ALA A 358 12.35 10.12 -8.34
CA ALA A 358 13.16 9.03 -7.83
C ALA A 358 12.66 8.56 -6.45
N LEU A 359 12.49 7.24 -6.29
CA LEU A 359 12.19 6.66 -4.98
C LEU A 359 13.44 6.64 -4.10
N VAL A 360 13.26 6.92 -2.81
CA VAL A 360 14.32 6.82 -1.79
C VAL A 360 14.73 5.37 -1.55
N TRP A 361 13.80 4.44 -1.72
CA TRP A 361 14.01 3.02 -1.54
C TRP A 361 13.14 2.22 -2.52
N GLY A 362 13.72 1.16 -3.10
CA GLY A 362 13.04 0.34 -4.10
C GLY A 362 13.17 -1.17 -3.92
N GLY A 363 13.68 -1.65 -2.78
CA GLY A 363 13.82 -3.09 -2.51
C GLY A 363 15.00 -3.44 -1.60
N ASN A 364 15.02 -4.66 -1.05
CA ASN A 364 16.06 -5.09 -0.11
C ASN A 364 17.39 -5.36 -0.83
N GLU A 365 18.43 -4.55 -0.55
CA GLU A 365 19.81 -4.79 -1.03
C GLU A 365 20.43 -6.11 -0.52
N ALA A 366 19.88 -6.70 0.55
CA ALA A 366 20.51 -7.79 1.30
C ALA A 366 19.94 -9.20 1.05
N GLU A 367 18.81 -9.34 0.35
CA GLU A 367 18.07 -10.64 0.28
C GLU A 367 18.08 -11.31 -1.10
N TYR A 368 19.06 -10.99 -1.94
CA TYR A 368 19.35 -11.68 -3.21
C TYR A 368 19.82 -13.15 -3.06
N LYS A 369 19.54 -13.80 -1.93
CA LYS A 369 19.98 -15.17 -1.58
C LYS A 369 18.85 -16.19 -1.49
N LEU A 370 17.68 -15.94 -2.06
CA LEU A 370 16.71 -17.00 -2.33
C LEU A 370 16.81 -17.43 -3.80
N GLY A 371 17.40 -18.61 -4.03
CA GLY A 371 17.38 -19.25 -5.36
C GLY A 371 18.73 -19.62 -5.97
N GLN A 372 19.87 -19.29 -5.35
CA GLN A 372 21.11 -19.98 -5.72
C GLN A 372 21.00 -21.43 -5.28
N VAL A 373 20.95 -22.34 -6.26
CA VAL A 373 21.11 -23.79 -6.07
C VAL A 373 22.33 -23.97 -5.17
N ALA A 374 22.10 -24.39 -3.93
CA ALA A 374 23.18 -24.76 -3.02
C ALA A 374 24.04 -25.77 -3.78
N ARG A 375 25.29 -25.40 -4.07
CA ARG A 375 26.26 -26.39 -4.52
C ARG A 375 26.34 -27.45 -3.42
N ALA A 376 26.25 -28.72 -3.80
CA ALA A 376 26.31 -29.82 -2.85
C ALA A 376 27.59 -29.69 -2.00
N GLY A 377 27.44 -29.29 -0.74
CA GLY A 377 28.55 -29.04 0.18
C GLY A 377 28.25 -28.05 1.30
N ASP A 378 27.38 -27.06 1.07
CA ASP A 378 27.12 -26.03 2.09
C ASP A 378 26.10 -26.51 3.12
N THR A 379 26.58 -26.93 4.28
CA THR A 379 25.72 -27.27 5.42
C THR A 379 25.39 -26.00 6.19
N PRO A 380 24.10 -25.64 6.39
CA PRO A 380 23.74 -24.42 7.10
C PRO A 380 24.07 -24.53 8.59
N GLN A 381 24.92 -23.62 9.10
CA GLN A 381 25.11 -23.41 10.53
C GLN A 381 23.79 -22.93 11.16
N LYS A 382 23.38 -23.57 12.25
CA LYS A 382 22.17 -23.21 13.00
C LYS A 382 22.28 -21.79 13.56
N PRO A 383 21.24 -20.95 13.45
CA PRO A 383 21.24 -19.63 14.06
C PRO A 383 21.19 -19.72 15.59
N ASP A 384 22.01 -18.89 16.23
CA ASP A 384 22.16 -18.79 17.67
C ASP A 384 20.87 -18.29 18.34
N LYS A 385 20.41 -19.01 19.37
CA LYS A 385 19.08 -18.84 19.99
C LYS A 385 18.95 -17.60 20.89
N ARG A 386 19.96 -16.73 20.94
CA ARG A 386 20.04 -15.64 21.94
C ARG A 386 19.50 -14.27 21.50
N LYS A 387 18.98 -14.09 20.27
CA LYS A 387 18.54 -12.78 19.77
C LYS A 387 17.03 -12.52 19.70
N ARG A 388 16.16 -13.44 20.14
CA ARG A 388 14.70 -13.33 19.94
C ARG A 388 13.88 -12.64 21.04
N SER A 389 14.50 -11.95 22.01
CA SER A 389 13.75 -11.41 23.16
C SER A 389 13.57 -9.89 23.22
N ASN A 390 14.02 -9.10 22.24
CA ASN A 390 14.05 -7.64 22.39
C ASN A 390 13.24 -6.82 21.38
N GLU A 391 12.55 -7.44 20.42
CA GLU A 391 11.82 -6.69 19.38
C GLU A 391 10.51 -6.04 19.88
N SER A 392 9.92 -6.50 20.99
CA SER A 392 8.72 -5.87 21.58
C SER A 392 8.99 -4.61 22.40
N ASP A 393 10.23 -4.41 22.86
CA ASP A 393 10.58 -3.30 23.76
C ASP A 393 10.98 -2.02 23.01
N ASP A 394 11.18 -2.10 21.70
CA ASP A 394 11.57 -0.96 20.87
C ASP A 394 10.36 -0.26 20.21
N GLU A 395 9.23 -0.96 20.03
CA GLU A 395 7.94 -0.39 19.58
C GLU A 395 7.37 0.65 20.58
N ASP A 396 7.52 0.41 21.88
CA ASP A 396 7.05 1.33 22.93
C ASP A 396 8.00 2.52 23.17
N LYS A 397 9.29 2.38 22.84
CA LYS A 397 10.28 3.45 23.04
C LYS A 397 10.23 4.52 21.94
N LEU A 398 9.84 4.17 20.72
CA LEU A 398 9.70 5.13 19.63
C LEU A 398 8.43 5.98 19.78
N ASN A 399 7.30 5.34 20.13
CA ASN A 399 6.00 6.00 20.33
C ASN A 399 5.96 6.93 21.55
N SER A 400 6.71 6.62 22.62
CA SER A 400 6.79 7.46 23.83
C SER A 400 7.70 8.69 23.67
N ARG A 401 8.61 8.70 22.69
CA ARG A 401 9.55 9.83 22.48
C ARG A 401 9.03 10.91 21.54
N LEU A 402 8.14 10.57 20.61
CA LEU A 402 7.46 11.52 19.72
C LEU A 402 6.38 12.37 20.42
N ARG A 403 5.98 12.02 21.66
CA ARG A 403 4.90 12.71 22.41
C ARG A 403 5.36 13.82 23.37
N LYS A 404 6.63 14.22 23.36
CA LYS A 404 7.10 15.29 24.27
C LYS A 404 6.70 16.67 23.77
N LYS A 405 5.59 17.20 24.32
CA LYS A 405 5.24 18.63 24.22
C LYS A 405 6.41 19.51 24.68
N PRO A 406 6.64 20.68 24.06
CA PRO A 406 7.61 21.64 24.57
C PRO A 406 7.16 22.13 25.96
N LYS A 407 8.09 22.17 26.90
CA LYS A 407 7.86 22.75 28.22
C LYS A 407 8.09 24.27 28.16
N LYS A 408 7.03 24.97 28.57
CA LYS A 408 6.84 26.41 28.85
C LYS A 408 6.57 27.30 27.65
#